data_AF-V4B1S5-F1
#
_entry.id   AF-V4B1S5-F1
#
_cell.length_a   1.000
_cell.length_b   1.000
_cell.length_c   1.000
_cell.angle_alpha   90.00
_cell.angle_beta   90.00
_cell.angle_gamma   90.00
#
_symmetry.space_group_name_H-M   'P 1'
#
loop_
_entity.id
_entity.type
_entity.pdbx_description
1 polymer ?
#
loop_
_entity_poly.entity_id
_entity_poly.type
_entity_poly.pdbx_seq_one_letter_code
_entity_poly.pdbx_strand_id
1 'polypeptide(L)'
;MKTYNRYATVFSIVLFIVVVVFLQTLSFLEKSNKQVKDGLTFLHEISSNFSLIAPTKPISRQRDDGKKSCIIDDWMRFDPSVATLPRHIFCDELSKSSDILCRWFLTQNNITDHSPCRLPKDGYKVPNIVFYVTFTEYKFLVEHYLCILSAKKIQKPQFIYIVGDVMPTGLYWEKLLKDVPELRIIYRQKPEYISRQFARWPAHLSDIVRVQILLANGGIYMDTDEIFIQSFNPLRNYNITMGLVDVNTGMGNAVIVAERRSPFLQKMYDNYKHFNNSNYYANSLKTAYYLWKNDTSSLHLESENFYRPGWWQDDLLFVKTGFKWRTKYAVHVWSKRDQHRMPKTLDVIDNWNTTLGEIFRYIYYGVSRLRKNRV
;
A
#
# COMPACT_ATOMS: atom_id res chain seq x y z
N MET A 1 -75.07 8.26 -28.15
CA MET A 1 -74.22 9.41 -27.78
C MET A 1 -73.38 9.25 -26.50
N LYS A 2 -73.46 8.17 -25.70
CA LYS A 2 -72.66 8.01 -24.45
C LYS A 2 -71.34 7.21 -24.59
N THR A 3 -71.12 6.50 -25.69
CA THR A 3 -69.90 5.68 -25.91
C THR A 3 -68.76 6.46 -26.55
N TYR A 4 -69.04 7.43 -27.42
CA TYR A 4 -68.00 8.24 -28.10
C TYR A 4 -67.19 9.12 -27.12
N ASN A 5 -67.81 9.55 -26.00
CA ASN A 5 -67.20 10.46 -25.04
C ASN A 5 -66.20 9.77 -24.09
N ARG A 6 -66.30 8.44 -23.88
CA ARG A 6 -65.34 7.69 -23.05
C ARG A 6 -64.03 7.40 -23.78
N TYR A 7 -64.07 7.12 -25.09
CA TYR A 7 -62.85 6.88 -25.86
C TYR A 7 -62.03 8.16 -26.07
N ALA A 8 -62.67 9.31 -26.29
CA ALA A 8 -61.97 10.60 -26.39
C ALA A 8 -61.28 10.99 -25.08
N THR A 9 -61.91 10.71 -23.93
CA THR A 9 -61.35 11.01 -22.61
C THR A 9 -60.16 10.09 -22.28
N VAL A 10 -60.27 8.79 -22.54
CA VAL A 10 -59.18 7.83 -22.31
C VAL A 10 -58.00 8.10 -23.25
N PHE A 11 -58.26 8.42 -24.52
CA PHE A 11 -57.20 8.75 -25.49
C PHE A 11 -56.46 10.04 -25.10
N SER A 12 -57.17 11.05 -24.60
CA SER A 12 -56.56 12.31 -24.13
C SER A 12 -55.69 12.10 -22.89
N ILE A 13 -56.10 11.22 -21.96
CA ILE A 13 -55.31 10.89 -20.76
C ILE A 13 -54.05 10.09 -21.12
N VAL A 14 -54.16 9.11 -22.03
CA VAL A 14 -53.01 8.32 -22.48
C VAL A 14 -52.01 9.22 -23.23
N LEU A 15 -52.49 10.09 -24.12
CA LEU A 15 -51.64 11.04 -24.83
C LEU A 15 -50.94 12.00 -23.87
N PHE A 16 -51.64 12.49 -22.84
CA PHE A 16 -51.05 13.35 -21.82
C PHE A 16 -49.94 12.63 -21.02
N ILE A 17 -50.16 11.37 -20.63
CA ILE A 17 -49.15 10.57 -19.91
C ILE A 17 -47.92 10.32 -20.79
N VAL A 18 -48.11 9.98 -22.08
CA VAL A 18 -47.00 9.77 -23.01
C VAL A 18 -46.18 11.05 -23.20
N VAL A 19 -46.83 12.20 -23.34
CA VAL A 19 -46.15 13.50 -23.47
C VAL A 19 -45.38 13.85 -22.19
N VAL A 20 -45.95 13.63 -20.99
CA VAL A 20 -45.27 13.89 -19.72
C VAL A 20 -44.05 12.98 -19.54
N VAL A 21 -44.17 11.69 -19.84
CA VAL A 21 -43.05 10.73 -19.76
C VAL A 21 -41.96 11.08 -20.78
N PHE A 22 -42.33 11.52 -21.99
CA PHE A 22 -41.39 11.95 -23.02
C PHE A 22 -40.66 13.24 -22.64
N LEU A 23 -41.35 14.21 -22.04
CA LEU A 23 -40.73 15.44 -21.54
C LEU A 23 -39.82 15.18 -20.32
N GLN A 24 -40.19 14.25 -19.44
CA GLN A 24 -39.35 13.85 -18.30
C GLN A 24 -38.08 13.11 -18.76
N THR A 25 -38.18 12.25 -19.77
CA THR A 25 -37.02 11.57 -20.37
C THR A 25 -36.12 12.53 -21.13
N LEU A 26 -36.67 13.50 -21.88
CA LEU A 26 -35.90 14.57 -22.50
C LEU A 26 -35.16 15.44 -21.47
N SER A 27 -35.84 15.86 -20.40
CA SER A 27 -35.22 16.60 -19.29
C SER A 27 -34.11 15.79 -18.60
N PHE A 28 -34.29 14.48 -18.44
CA PHE A 28 -33.27 13.60 -17.87
C PHE A 28 -32.07 13.44 -18.82
N LEU A 29 -32.31 13.31 -20.12
CA LEU A 29 -31.26 13.25 -21.14
C LEU A 29 -30.49 14.58 -21.25
N GLU A 30 -31.16 15.73 -21.13
CA GLU A 30 -30.50 17.05 -21.09
C GLU A 30 -29.67 17.23 -19.82
N LYS A 31 -30.18 16.81 -18.65
CA LYS A 31 -29.40 16.85 -17.39
C LYS A 31 -28.20 15.91 -17.43
N SER A 32 -28.36 14.72 -18.00
CA SER A 32 -27.28 13.76 -18.21
C SER A 32 -26.24 14.31 -19.19
N ASN A 33 -26.66 14.88 -20.32
CA ASN A 33 -25.75 15.54 -21.28
C ASN A 33 -25.05 16.75 -20.66
N LYS A 34 -25.72 17.50 -19.78
CA LYS A 34 -25.09 18.60 -19.03
C LYS A 34 -24.08 18.09 -18.02
N GLN A 35 -24.37 17.03 -17.25
CA GLN A 35 -23.38 16.39 -16.36
C GLN A 35 -22.20 15.78 -17.11
N VAL A 36 -22.44 15.19 -18.29
CA VAL A 36 -21.38 14.66 -19.16
C VAL A 36 -20.54 15.79 -19.75
N LYS A 37 -21.16 16.91 -20.18
CA LYS A 37 -20.43 18.12 -20.63
C LYS A 37 -19.66 18.78 -19.49
N ASP A 38 -20.24 18.91 -18.30
CA ASP A 38 -19.58 19.49 -17.12
C ASP A 38 -18.43 18.58 -16.67
N GLY A 39 -18.60 17.25 -16.73
CA GLY A 39 -17.55 16.26 -16.50
C GLY A 39 -16.44 16.29 -17.55
N LEU A 40 -16.78 16.47 -18.83
CA LEU A 40 -15.81 16.64 -19.92
C LEU A 40 -15.07 17.99 -19.82
N THR A 41 -15.74 19.04 -19.35
CA THR A 41 -15.14 20.37 -19.14
C THR A 41 -14.19 20.33 -17.93
N PHE A 42 -14.55 19.62 -16.86
CA PHE A 42 -13.67 19.36 -15.72
C PHE A 42 -12.45 18.51 -16.11
N LEU A 43 -12.63 17.49 -16.96
CA LEU A 43 -11.51 16.70 -17.52
C LEU A 43 -10.64 17.51 -18.48
N HIS A 44 -11.21 18.48 -19.21
CA HIS A 44 -10.48 19.39 -20.08
C HIS A 44 -9.75 20.51 -19.32
N GLU A 45 -10.28 20.98 -18.18
CA GLU A 45 -9.56 21.87 -17.26
C GLU A 45 -8.37 21.14 -16.59
N ILE A 46 -8.53 19.86 -16.25
CA ILE A 46 -7.43 19.01 -15.76
C ILE A 46 -6.39 18.77 -16.86
N SER A 47 -6.80 18.51 -18.11
CA SER A 47 -5.85 18.28 -19.22
C SER A 47 -5.12 19.55 -19.67
N SER A 48 -5.78 20.72 -19.60
CA SER A 48 -5.18 22.01 -20.01
C SER A 48 -4.13 22.54 -19.03
N ASN A 49 -4.14 22.07 -17.77
CA ASN A 49 -3.07 22.34 -16.79
C ASN A 49 -1.90 21.34 -16.86
N PHE A 50 -2.00 20.31 -17.71
CA PHE A 50 -0.92 19.36 -18.00
C PHE A 50 -0.50 19.50 -19.46
N SER A 51 0.32 20.51 -19.75
CA SER A 51 1.07 20.56 -21.01
C SER A 51 2.05 19.38 -21.09
N LEU A 52 1.64 18.34 -21.83
CA LEU A 52 2.46 17.24 -22.30
C LEU A 52 3.53 17.77 -23.26
N ILE A 53 4.74 18.00 -22.76
CA ILE A 53 5.93 18.13 -23.60
C ILE A 53 6.48 16.72 -23.81
N ALA A 54 6.52 16.29 -25.07
CA ALA A 54 7.14 15.03 -25.48
C ALA A 54 8.63 14.99 -25.05
N PRO A 55 9.16 13.84 -24.60
CA PRO A 55 10.54 13.75 -24.13
C PRO A 55 11.52 14.01 -25.27
N THR A 56 12.31 15.08 -25.14
CA THR A 56 13.46 15.35 -26.01
C THR A 56 14.56 14.31 -25.79
N LYS A 57 15.21 13.91 -26.89
CA LYS A 57 16.32 12.94 -26.98
C LYS A 57 17.41 13.13 -25.91
N PRO A 58 18.11 12.04 -25.51
CA PRO A 58 19.09 12.08 -24.43
C PRO A 58 20.26 13.01 -24.75
N ILE A 59 20.50 13.94 -23.84
CA ILE A 59 21.68 14.81 -23.80
C ILE A 59 22.93 13.93 -23.65
N SER A 60 23.96 14.27 -24.42
CA SER A 60 25.25 13.58 -24.52
C SER A 60 25.93 13.33 -23.17
N ARG A 61 26.51 12.13 -23.03
CA ARG A 61 27.37 11.71 -21.90
C ARG A 61 28.51 12.71 -21.68
N GLN A 62 28.46 13.46 -20.58
CA GLN A 62 29.68 13.93 -19.91
C GLN A 62 30.25 12.77 -19.09
N ARG A 63 31.53 12.44 -19.31
CA ARG A 63 32.29 11.55 -18.44
C ARG A 63 32.60 12.34 -17.18
N ASP A 64 32.11 11.84 -16.05
CA ASP A 64 32.48 12.34 -14.72
C ASP A 64 33.48 11.36 -14.11
N ASP A 65 34.73 11.82 -14.04
CA ASP A 65 35.90 11.11 -13.55
C ASP A 65 35.95 11.22 -12.02
N GLY A 66 35.23 10.32 -11.35
CA GLY A 66 35.24 10.18 -9.89
C GLY A 66 34.14 9.22 -9.47
N LYS A 67 34.48 7.95 -9.24
CA LYS A 67 33.51 6.87 -9.00
C LYS A 67 32.78 7.07 -7.67
N LYS A 68 31.77 7.95 -7.64
CA LYS A 68 30.84 8.11 -6.53
C LYS A 68 30.11 6.78 -6.34
N SER A 69 30.30 6.14 -5.18
CA SER A 69 29.62 4.89 -4.85
C SER A 69 28.11 5.13 -4.80
N CYS A 70 27.39 4.64 -5.83
CA CYS A 70 25.94 4.66 -5.89
C CYS A 70 25.37 3.31 -5.44
N ILE A 71 24.36 3.34 -4.56
CA ILE A 71 23.69 2.14 -4.06
C ILE A 71 23.09 1.27 -5.18
N ILE A 72 22.62 1.89 -6.26
CA ILE A 72 22.10 1.19 -7.44
C ILE A 72 23.19 0.37 -8.13
N ASP A 73 24.43 0.85 -8.18
CA ASP A 73 25.51 0.15 -8.90
C ASP A 73 25.86 -1.17 -8.23
N ASP A 74 25.80 -1.21 -6.90
CA ASP A 74 25.99 -2.44 -6.15
C ASP A 74 24.89 -3.47 -6.40
N TRP A 75 23.64 -3.00 -6.51
CA TRP A 75 22.45 -3.83 -6.72
C TRP A 75 22.35 -4.35 -8.17
N MET A 76 22.68 -3.51 -9.14
CA MET A 76 22.59 -3.81 -10.58
C MET A 76 23.39 -5.05 -10.99
N ARG A 77 24.41 -5.42 -10.19
CA ARG A 77 25.22 -6.62 -10.42
C ARG A 77 24.37 -7.89 -10.55
N PHE A 78 23.31 -8.02 -9.75
CA PHE A 78 22.44 -9.19 -9.76
C PHE A 78 20.97 -8.85 -9.99
N ASP A 79 20.53 -7.64 -9.66
CA ASP A 79 19.12 -7.25 -9.75
C ASP A 79 18.87 -6.26 -10.89
N PRO A 80 18.43 -6.72 -12.08
CA PRO A 80 18.15 -5.83 -13.20
C PRO A 80 16.95 -4.90 -12.96
N SER A 81 16.10 -5.17 -11.95
CA SER A 81 14.91 -4.35 -11.68
C SER A 81 15.25 -2.94 -11.20
N VAL A 82 16.49 -2.72 -10.76
CA VAL A 82 16.98 -1.41 -10.30
C VAL A 82 17.36 -0.48 -11.46
N ALA A 83 17.40 -0.98 -12.70
CA ALA A 83 17.70 -0.19 -13.90
C ALA A 83 16.67 0.90 -14.18
N THR A 84 15.44 0.73 -13.72
CA THR A 84 14.33 1.69 -13.90
C THR A 84 14.28 2.74 -12.80
N LEU A 85 15.14 2.64 -11.76
CA LEU A 85 15.17 3.60 -10.67
C LEU A 85 15.81 4.93 -11.13
N PRO A 86 15.32 6.08 -10.65
CA PRO A 86 15.84 7.40 -11.03
C PRO A 86 17.24 7.63 -10.43
N ARG A 87 18.28 7.29 -11.20
CA ARG A 87 19.69 7.36 -10.75
C ARG A 87 20.08 8.74 -10.20
N HIS A 88 19.57 9.83 -10.76
CA HIS A 88 19.86 11.19 -10.27
C HIS A 88 19.36 11.45 -8.83
N ILE A 89 18.43 10.63 -8.30
CA ILE A 89 17.92 10.72 -6.92
C ILE A 89 18.66 9.75 -6.01
N PHE A 90 18.97 8.55 -6.50
CA PHE A 90 19.59 7.48 -5.71
C PHE A 90 21.12 7.54 -5.66
N CYS A 91 21.76 8.26 -6.58
CA CYS A 91 23.22 8.30 -6.73
C CYS A 91 23.84 9.67 -6.40
N ASP A 92 23.05 10.66 -5.97
CA ASP A 92 23.58 11.98 -5.64
C ASP A 92 24.09 12.06 -4.19
N GLU A 93 24.66 13.20 -3.80
CA GLU A 93 25.20 13.38 -2.43
C GLU A 93 24.10 13.31 -1.36
N LEU A 94 22.88 13.76 -1.68
CA LEU A 94 21.75 13.77 -0.77
C LEU A 94 21.17 12.38 -0.54
N SER A 95 21.42 11.39 -1.40
CA SER A 95 20.97 10.00 -1.24
C SER A 95 21.38 9.38 0.11
N LYS A 96 22.48 9.85 0.71
CA LYS A 96 22.98 9.35 2.00
C LYS A 96 22.17 9.87 3.19
N SER A 97 21.59 11.06 3.10
CA SER A 97 21.06 11.81 4.25
C SER A 97 19.59 12.26 4.12
N SER A 98 19.00 12.15 2.93
CA SER A 98 17.60 12.52 2.65
C SER A 98 16.66 11.31 2.60
N ASP A 99 15.37 11.56 2.69
CA ASP A 99 14.33 10.60 2.30
C ASP A 99 14.30 10.51 0.77
N ILE A 100 14.85 9.42 0.20
CA ILE A 100 14.97 9.24 -1.26
C ILE A 100 13.57 9.12 -1.90
N LEU A 101 12.65 8.41 -1.24
CA LEU A 101 11.28 8.22 -1.72
C LEU A 101 10.46 9.52 -1.69
N CYS A 102 10.67 10.40 -0.70
CA CYS A 102 10.12 11.75 -0.73
C CYS A 102 10.58 12.52 -1.97
N ARG A 103 11.88 12.48 -2.26
CA ARG A 103 12.44 13.20 -3.41
C ARG A 103 11.92 12.64 -4.72
N TRP A 104 11.82 11.31 -4.81
CA TRP A 104 11.23 10.64 -5.95
C TRP A 104 9.76 11.04 -6.15
N PHE A 105 8.97 11.06 -5.08
CA PHE A 105 7.60 11.55 -5.11
C PHE A 105 7.51 12.99 -5.62
N LEU A 106 8.30 13.92 -5.06
CA LEU A 106 8.29 15.33 -5.48
C LEU A 106 8.71 15.49 -6.94
N THR A 107 9.75 14.77 -7.39
CA THR A 107 10.19 14.78 -8.79
C THR A 107 9.09 14.28 -9.74
N GLN A 108 8.36 13.22 -9.38
CA GLN A 108 7.23 12.72 -10.17
C GLN A 108 6.05 13.70 -10.27
N ASN A 109 5.97 14.63 -9.33
CA ASN A 109 4.95 15.68 -9.29
C ASN A 109 5.49 17.03 -9.78
N ASN A 110 6.62 17.05 -10.49
CA ASN A 110 7.27 18.25 -11.01
C ASN A 110 7.60 19.32 -9.94
N ILE A 111 7.84 18.90 -8.70
CA ILE A 111 8.24 19.79 -7.60
C ILE A 111 9.77 19.74 -7.47
N THR A 112 10.42 20.88 -7.68
CA THR A 112 11.89 20.99 -7.64
C THR A 112 12.44 21.24 -6.25
N ASP A 113 11.64 21.79 -5.34
CA ASP A 113 12.06 22.01 -3.95
C ASP A 113 12.01 20.69 -3.16
N HIS A 114 13.18 20.09 -2.97
CA HIS A 114 13.36 18.87 -2.17
C HIS A 114 13.70 19.14 -0.70
N SER A 115 13.68 20.39 -0.24
CA SER A 115 13.98 20.76 1.14
C SER A 115 13.13 20.05 2.21
N PRO A 116 11.86 19.65 1.95
CA PRO A 116 11.05 18.89 2.91
C PRO A 116 11.47 17.42 3.08
N CYS A 117 12.31 16.88 2.19
CA CYS A 117 12.66 15.45 2.16
C CYS A 117 13.77 15.06 3.14
N ARG A 118 13.66 15.53 4.38
CA ARG A 118 14.60 15.17 5.44
C ARG A 118 14.13 13.90 6.13
N LEU A 119 15.08 13.04 6.47
CA LEU A 119 14.80 11.93 7.37
C LEU A 119 14.40 12.47 8.76
N PRO A 120 13.44 11.81 9.45
CA PRO A 120 13.15 12.08 10.85
C PRO A 120 14.42 12.03 11.71
N LYS A 121 14.62 13.05 12.55
CA LYS A 121 15.71 13.11 13.55
C LYS A 121 15.12 13.06 14.96
N ASP A 122 14.41 11.97 15.25
CA ASP A 122 13.66 11.77 16.50
C ASP A 122 14.40 10.85 17.51
N GLY A 123 15.71 10.63 17.32
CA GLY A 123 16.57 9.89 18.25
C GLY A 123 16.60 8.38 18.04
N TYR A 124 15.78 7.84 17.14
CA TYR A 124 15.75 6.41 16.82
C TYR A 124 16.70 6.06 15.65
N LYS A 125 17.16 4.80 15.60
CA LYS A 125 17.95 4.29 14.45
C LYS A 125 17.10 4.17 13.19
N VAL A 126 15.86 3.73 13.35
CA VAL A 126 14.92 3.52 12.24
C VAL A 126 14.06 4.77 12.03
N PRO A 127 14.03 5.38 10.83
CA PRO A 127 13.14 6.50 10.52
C PRO A 127 11.64 6.18 10.73
N ASN A 128 10.85 7.13 11.23
CA ASN A 128 9.40 6.99 11.33
C ASN A 128 8.70 7.21 9.98
N ILE A 129 8.93 6.30 9.03
CA ILE A 129 8.36 6.34 7.69
C ILE A 129 7.78 4.95 7.40
N VAL A 130 6.54 4.91 6.92
CA VAL A 130 5.85 3.64 6.62
C VAL A 130 5.74 3.43 5.12
N PHE A 131 6.02 2.21 4.67
CA PHE A 131 5.99 1.81 3.27
C PHE A 131 5.06 0.62 3.05
N TYR A 132 4.33 0.69 1.94
CA TYR A 132 3.53 -0.39 1.37
C TYR A 132 3.93 -0.57 -0.10
N VAL A 133 3.74 -1.77 -0.63
CA VAL A 133 3.98 -2.08 -2.04
C VAL A 133 2.74 -2.69 -2.65
N THR A 134 2.25 -2.11 -3.75
CA THR A 134 1.09 -2.60 -4.50
C THR A 134 1.44 -2.65 -5.98
N PHE A 135 1.43 -3.84 -6.57
CA PHE A 135 1.63 -4.02 -8.00
C PHE A 135 0.40 -4.56 -8.67
N THR A 136 0.27 -4.28 -9.98
CA THR A 136 -0.89 -4.61 -10.83
C THR A 136 -2.18 -3.95 -10.37
N GLU A 137 -3.26 -4.12 -11.16
CA GLU A 137 -4.58 -3.64 -10.78
C GLU A 137 -4.95 -4.19 -9.39
N TYR A 138 -5.27 -3.28 -8.48
CA TYR A 138 -5.47 -3.60 -7.08
C TYR A 138 -6.75 -2.94 -6.58
N LYS A 139 -7.80 -3.75 -6.40
CA LYS A 139 -9.05 -3.27 -5.81
C LYS A 139 -8.88 -3.07 -4.32
N PHE A 140 -9.00 -1.83 -3.87
CA PHE A 140 -8.80 -1.45 -2.49
C PHE A 140 -10.10 -1.67 -1.68
N LEU A 141 -10.04 -2.55 -0.67
CA LEU A 141 -11.19 -2.99 0.11
C LEU A 141 -11.16 -2.40 1.53
N VAL A 142 -12.18 -2.72 2.33
CA VAL A 142 -12.36 -2.20 3.71
C VAL A 142 -11.12 -2.45 4.56
N GLU A 143 -10.57 -3.65 4.47
CA GLU A 143 -9.41 -4.08 5.24
C GLU A 143 -8.14 -3.33 4.89
N HIS A 144 -7.89 -3.09 3.60
CA HIS A 144 -6.71 -2.33 3.17
C HIS A 144 -6.81 -0.89 3.69
N TYR A 145 -8.00 -0.31 3.63
CA TYR A 145 -8.26 1.01 4.21
C TYR A 145 -8.03 1.05 5.72
N LEU A 146 -8.54 0.08 6.47
CA LEU A 146 -8.34 0.04 7.91
C LEU A 146 -6.90 -0.26 8.31
N CYS A 147 -6.19 -1.12 7.55
CA CYS A 147 -4.78 -1.41 7.75
C CYS A 147 -3.92 -0.15 7.55
N ILE A 148 -4.08 0.58 6.46
CA ILE A 148 -3.31 1.81 6.24
C ILE A 148 -3.76 2.96 7.17
N LEU A 149 -5.06 3.07 7.46
CA LEU A 149 -5.55 4.05 8.43
C LEU A 149 -4.95 3.82 9.83
N SER A 150 -4.70 2.56 10.20
CA SER A 150 -4.05 2.23 11.47
C SER A 150 -2.63 2.80 11.56
N ALA A 151 -1.88 2.84 10.44
CA ALA A 151 -0.56 3.45 10.39
C ALA A 151 -0.61 4.94 10.76
N LYS A 152 -1.57 5.68 10.17
CA LYS A 152 -1.83 7.08 10.52
C LYS A 152 -2.20 7.24 11.99
N LYS A 153 -3.16 6.45 12.48
CA LYS A 153 -3.72 6.66 13.83
C LYS A 153 -2.79 6.22 14.95
N ILE A 154 -2.04 5.14 14.75
CA ILE A 154 -1.23 4.50 15.80
C ILE A 154 0.24 4.83 15.63
N GLN A 155 0.82 4.58 14.45
CA GLN A 155 2.25 4.81 14.23
C GLN A 155 2.59 6.28 14.03
N LYS A 156 1.67 7.06 13.46
CA LYS A 156 1.81 8.51 13.20
C LYS A 156 3.15 8.84 12.52
N PRO A 157 3.47 8.22 11.37
CA PRO A 157 4.74 8.46 10.69
C PRO A 157 4.79 9.85 10.05
N GLN A 158 6.01 10.30 9.71
CA GLN A 158 6.19 11.54 8.96
C GLN A 158 5.53 11.45 7.58
N PHE A 159 5.70 10.31 6.90
CA PHE A 159 5.08 10.01 5.62
C PHE A 159 4.64 8.55 5.56
N ILE A 160 3.58 8.31 4.81
CA ILE A 160 3.12 6.97 4.41
C ILE A 160 3.29 6.89 2.89
N TYR A 161 4.02 5.89 2.42
CA TYR A 161 4.25 5.67 0.99
C TYR A 161 3.58 4.39 0.51
N ILE A 162 2.87 4.47 -0.61
CA ILE A 162 2.49 3.31 -1.41
C ILE A 162 3.31 3.35 -2.69
N VAL A 163 4.11 2.30 -2.93
CA VAL A 163 4.97 2.17 -4.11
C VAL A 163 4.35 1.14 -5.06
N GLY A 164 4.10 1.52 -6.31
CA GLY A 164 3.38 0.67 -7.25
C GLY A 164 3.39 1.12 -8.70
N ASP A 165 2.99 0.25 -9.62
CA ASP A 165 2.91 0.51 -11.07
C ASP A 165 1.52 0.97 -11.51
N VAL A 166 0.48 0.59 -10.78
CA VAL A 166 -0.90 0.97 -11.04
C VAL A 166 -1.51 1.52 -9.76
N MET A 167 -2.27 2.60 -9.90
CA MET A 167 -3.02 3.20 -8.80
C MET A 167 -4.12 2.23 -8.35
N PRO A 168 -4.26 1.98 -7.03
CA PRO A 168 -5.41 1.24 -6.53
C PRO A 168 -6.74 1.92 -6.91
N THR A 169 -7.82 1.14 -6.93
CA THR A 169 -9.16 1.63 -7.29
C THR A 169 -10.20 1.26 -6.23
N GLY A 170 -11.31 2.00 -6.19
CA GLY A 170 -12.50 1.67 -5.42
C GLY A 170 -12.81 2.66 -4.30
N LEU A 171 -14.02 2.56 -3.74
CA LEU A 171 -14.54 3.50 -2.73
C LEU A 171 -13.59 3.72 -1.55
N TYR A 172 -12.96 2.65 -1.05
CA TYR A 172 -12.07 2.72 0.10
C TYR A 172 -10.70 3.31 -0.22
N TRP A 173 -10.29 3.29 -1.47
CA TRP A 173 -9.12 4.01 -1.94
C TRP A 173 -9.35 5.52 -1.91
N GLU A 174 -10.44 5.98 -2.53
CA GLU A 174 -10.82 7.40 -2.54
C GLU A 174 -10.99 7.95 -1.13
N LYS A 175 -11.61 7.14 -0.26
CA LYS A 175 -11.74 7.47 1.17
C LYS A 175 -10.39 7.57 1.87
N LEU A 176 -9.44 6.67 1.58
CA LEU A 176 -8.11 6.72 2.17
C LEU A 176 -7.37 8.01 1.78
N LEU A 177 -7.42 8.39 0.50
CA LEU A 177 -6.79 9.62 0.01
C LEU A 177 -7.31 10.87 0.72
N LYS A 178 -8.62 10.89 1.04
CA LYS A 178 -9.24 11.97 1.80
C LYS A 178 -8.83 11.96 3.29
N ASP A 179 -8.80 10.79 3.91
CA ASP A 179 -8.60 10.67 5.36
C ASP A 179 -7.10 10.70 5.76
N VAL A 180 -6.19 10.48 4.81
CA VAL A 180 -4.73 10.40 5.02
C VAL A 180 -3.98 11.34 4.05
N PRO A 181 -4.02 12.68 4.25
CA PRO A 181 -3.29 13.66 3.44
C PRO A 181 -1.76 13.48 3.42
N GLU A 182 -1.18 12.80 4.41
CA GLU A 182 0.24 12.46 4.45
C GLU A 182 0.62 11.25 3.56
N LEU A 183 -0.38 10.59 2.94
CA LEU A 183 -0.18 9.48 2.02
C LEU A 183 0.41 9.99 0.69
N ARG A 184 1.47 9.33 0.25
CA ARG A 184 2.18 9.65 -0.99
C ARG A 184 2.28 8.40 -1.84
N ILE A 185 2.06 8.56 -3.13
CA ILE A 185 2.04 7.44 -4.07
C ILE A 185 3.20 7.62 -5.02
N ILE A 186 4.05 6.60 -5.09
CA ILE A 186 5.25 6.62 -5.92
C ILE A 186 5.03 5.63 -7.05
N TYR A 187 4.99 6.17 -8.26
CA TYR A 187 4.96 5.33 -9.43
C TYR A 187 6.31 4.61 -9.55
N ARG A 188 6.26 3.30 -9.60
CA ARG A 188 7.39 2.44 -9.85
C ARG A 188 6.94 1.32 -10.76
N GLN A 189 7.62 1.18 -11.90
CA GLN A 189 7.37 0.04 -12.79
C GLN A 189 7.56 -1.28 -12.04
N LYS A 190 6.57 -2.17 -12.17
CA LYS A 190 6.62 -3.52 -11.61
C LYS A 190 7.80 -4.28 -12.24
N PRO A 191 8.69 -4.88 -11.44
CA PRO A 191 9.73 -5.74 -11.98
C PRO A 191 9.12 -6.97 -12.67
N GLU A 192 9.79 -7.50 -13.69
CA GLU A 192 9.40 -8.79 -14.30
C GLU A 192 10.36 -9.91 -13.92
N TYR A 193 11.59 -9.55 -13.54
CA TYR A 193 12.68 -10.47 -13.29
C TYR A 193 13.29 -10.22 -11.91
N ILE A 194 13.70 -11.32 -11.28
CA ILE A 194 14.52 -11.35 -10.07
C ILE A 194 15.76 -12.18 -10.39
N SER A 195 16.95 -11.62 -10.17
CA SER A 195 18.21 -12.30 -10.52
C SER A 195 18.25 -12.81 -11.96
N ARG A 196 17.76 -11.98 -12.90
CA ARG A 196 17.63 -12.30 -14.34
C ARG A 196 16.74 -13.50 -14.66
N GLN A 197 15.95 -13.98 -13.70
CA GLN A 197 14.97 -15.04 -13.87
C GLN A 197 13.57 -14.44 -13.81
N PHE A 198 12.67 -14.87 -14.70
CA PHE A 198 11.27 -14.46 -14.64
C PHE A 198 10.65 -14.97 -13.34
N ALA A 199 10.05 -14.09 -12.53
CA ALA A 199 9.47 -14.50 -11.25
C ALA A 199 8.16 -15.26 -11.49
N ARG A 200 8.14 -16.56 -11.17
CA ARG A 200 6.96 -17.42 -11.30
C ARG A 200 5.79 -16.93 -10.45
N TRP A 201 6.09 -16.40 -9.27
CA TRP A 201 5.11 -15.89 -8.32
C TRP A 201 5.19 -14.37 -8.25
N PRO A 202 4.15 -13.64 -8.70
CA PRO A 202 4.14 -12.18 -8.66
C PRO A 202 4.36 -11.59 -7.27
N ALA A 203 4.01 -12.31 -6.20
CA ALA A 203 4.28 -11.89 -4.82
C ALA A 203 5.77 -11.68 -4.54
N HIS A 204 6.67 -12.43 -5.18
CA HIS A 204 8.12 -12.27 -5.00
C HIS A 204 8.63 -10.92 -5.55
N LEU A 205 7.90 -10.31 -6.48
CA LEU A 205 8.25 -9.00 -7.02
C LEU A 205 8.09 -7.91 -5.96
N SER A 206 7.09 -8.00 -5.07
CA SER A 206 6.98 -7.06 -3.94
C SER A 206 7.99 -7.40 -2.82
N ASP A 207 8.40 -8.67 -2.69
CA ASP A 207 9.44 -9.10 -1.75
C ASP A 207 10.79 -8.45 -2.03
N ILE A 208 11.23 -8.37 -3.28
CA ILE A 208 12.50 -7.70 -3.58
C ILE A 208 12.39 -6.17 -3.44
N VAL A 209 11.24 -5.60 -3.83
CA VAL A 209 11.01 -4.16 -3.82
C VAL A 209 10.96 -3.59 -2.41
N ARG A 210 10.30 -4.26 -1.46
CA ARG A 210 10.27 -3.81 -0.06
C ARG A 210 11.67 -3.76 0.56
N VAL A 211 12.52 -4.73 0.22
CA VAL A 211 13.91 -4.78 0.70
C VAL A 211 14.73 -3.62 0.11
N GLN A 212 14.61 -3.34 -1.19
CA GLN A 212 15.28 -2.20 -1.82
C GLN A 212 14.84 -0.87 -1.19
N ILE A 213 13.54 -0.70 -0.94
CA ILE A 213 12.99 0.51 -0.30
C ILE A 213 13.63 0.70 1.08
N LEU A 214 13.63 -0.34 1.92
CA LEU A 214 14.20 -0.28 3.26
C LEU A 214 15.72 -0.11 3.25
N LEU A 215 16.45 -0.68 2.29
CA LEU A 215 17.89 -0.44 2.18
C LEU A 215 18.20 1.01 1.78
N ALA A 216 17.41 1.58 0.87
CA ALA A 216 17.55 2.97 0.44
C ALA A 216 17.19 3.96 1.55
N ASN A 217 16.06 3.72 2.23
CA ASN A 217 15.47 4.71 3.12
C ASN A 217 15.65 4.40 4.61
N GLY A 218 15.70 3.13 5.01
CA GLY A 218 15.27 2.69 6.33
C GLY A 218 13.77 2.86 6.52
N GLY A 219 13.23 2.45 7.66
CA GLY A 219 11.85 2.70 8.08
C GLY A 219 11.08 1.41 8.37
N ILE A 220 9.76 1.47 8.20
CA ILE A 220 8.82 0.40 8.52
C ILE A 220 8.12 -0.03 7.24
N TYR A 221 8.30 -1.28 6.82
CA TYR A 221 7.49 -1.90 5.78
C TYR A 221 6.37 -2.73 6.40
N MET A 222 5.18 -2.64 5.82
CA MET A 222 4.06 -3.53 6.11
C MET A 222 3.34 -3.98 4.82
N ASP A 223 2.87 -5.23 4.79
CA ASP A 223 1.92 -5.68 3.78
C ASP A 223 0.58 -4.93 3.96
N THR A 224 -0.19 -4.80 2.88
CA THR A 224 -1.47 -4.04 2.87
C THR A 224 -2.57 -4.64 3.75
N ASP A 225 -2.39 -5.88 4.19
CA ASP A 225 -3.27 -6.63 5.09
C ASP A 225 -2.62 -6.86 6.47
N GLU A 226 -1.67 -6.02 6.85
CA GLU A 226 -1.14 -5.93 8.21
C GLU A 226 -1.69 -4.69 8.93
N ILE A 227 -2.28 -4.88 10.11
CA ILE A 227 -2.85 -3.78 10.90
C ILE A 227 -1.98 -3.45 12.11
N PHE A 228 -1.65 -2.17 12.29
CA PHE A 228 -1.00 -1.70 13.50
C PHE A 228 -1.97 -1.81 14.67
N ILE A 229 -1.48 -2.32 15.80
CA ILE A 229 -2.19 -2.36 17.08
C ILE A 229 -1.51 -1.46 18.11
N GLN A 230 -0.18 -1.47 18.13
CA GLN A 230 0.64 -0.59 18.96
C GLN A 230 1.72 0.10 18.12
N SER A 231 2.23 1.23 18.61
CA SER A 231 3.34 1.92 17.94
C SER A 231 4.60 1.08 17.96
N PHE A 232 5.31 1.04 16.83
CA PHE A 232 6.60 0.36 16.69
C PHE A 232 7.77 1.21 17.21
N ASN A 233 7.53 2.37 17.83
CA ASN A 233 8.60 3.21 18.37
C ASN A 233 9.62 2.46 19.25
N PRO A 234 9.22 1.53 20.14
CA PRO A 234 10.20 0.72 20.88
C PRO A 234 11.12 -0.11 19.97
N LEU A 235 10.59 -0.62 18.86
CA LEU A 235 11.31 -1.46 17.89
C LEU A 235 12.28 -0.67 17.00
N ARG A 236 12.08 0.65 16.88
CA ARG A 236 12.93 1.54 16.08
C ARG A 236 14.32 1.80 16.68
N ASN A 237 14.59 1.27 17.88
CA ASN A 237 15.91 1.30 18.52
C ASN A 237 16.85 0.17 18.04
N TYR A 238 16.31 -0.85 17.38
CA TYR A 238 17.07 -1.96 16.84
C TYR A 238 17.51 -1.67 15.40
N ASN A 239 18.63 -2.26 14.99
CA ASN A 239 19.13 -2.16 13.62
C ASN A 239 18.15 -2.79 12.62
N ILE A 240 17.50 -3.88 13.03
CA ILE A 240 16.38 -4.50 12.31
C ILE A 240 15.49 -5.28 13.30
N THR A 241 14.20 -5.34 13.00
CA THR A 241 13.22 -6.19 13.67
C THR A 241 12.34 -6.88 12.64
N MET A 242 12.17 -8.19 12.80
CA MET A 242 11.22 -9.02 12.04
C MET A 242 10.63 -10.09 12.97
N GLY A 243 9.64 -10.85 12.48
CA GLY A 243 9.02 -11.94 13.24
C GLY A 243 9.22 -13.30 12.58
N LEU A 244 9.29 -14.35 13.39
CA LEU A 244 9.16 -15.73 12.91
C LEU A 244 7.67 -16.05 12.77
N VAL A 245 7.24 -16.54 11.59
CA VAL A 245 5.88 -17.06 11.42
C VAL A 245 5.74 -18.36 12.21
N ASP A 246 6.62 -19.30 11.90
CA ASP A 246 6.92 -20.51 12.68
C ASP A 246 8.22 -21.14 12.14
N VAL A 247 8.75 -22.15 12.84
CA VAL A 247 10.02 -22.81 12.48
C VAL A 247 9.96 -23.50 11.11
N ASN A 248 8.81 -24.06 10.74
CA ASN A 248 8.62 -24.79 9.48
C ASN A 248 8.35 -23.86 8.30
N THR A 249 7.84 -22.66 8.52
CA THR A 249 7.57 -21.64 7.51
C THR A 249 8.78 -20.72 7.30
N GLY A 250 9.34 -20.17 8.38
CA GLY A 250 10.46 -19.23 8.37
C GLY A 250 10.10 -17.84 8.91
N MET A 251 10.94 -16.86 8.59
CA MET A 251 10.79 -15.47 9.04
C MET A 251 9.90 -14.70 8.09
N GLY A 252 8.82 -14.13 8.60
CA GLY A 252 7.90 -13.36 7.79
C GLY A 252 8.51 -12.02 7.38
N ASN A 253 8.26 -11.65 6.13
CA ASN A 253 8.68 -10.38 5.54
C ASN A 253 7.49 -9.41 5.33
N ALA A 254 6.32 -9.74 5.87
CA ALA A 254 5.13 -8.90 5.84
C ALA A 254 5.26 -7.68 6.77
N VAL A 255 6.09 -7.78 7.82
CA VAL A 255 6.48 -6.66 8.68
C VAL A 255 8.00 -6.65 8.82
N ILE A 256 8.63 -5.52 8.44
CA ILE A 256 10.07 -5.30 8.62
C ILE A 256 10.30 -3.88 9.13
N VAL A 257 11.00 -3.76 10.25
CA VAL A 257 11.42 -2.46 10.81
C VAL A 257 12.93 -2.42 10.72
N ALA A 258 13.51 -1.56 9.88
CA ALA A 258 14.95 -1.61 9.59
C ALA A 258 15.57 -0.22 9.53
N GLU A 259 16.78 -0.10 10.07
CA GLU A 259 17.59 1.09 9.82
C GLU A 259 18.03 1.11 8.35
N ARG A 260 18.34 2.31 7.86
CA ARG A 260 18.89 2.47 6.51
C ARG A 260 20.18 1.67 6.38
N ARG A 261 20.32 0.88 5.31
CA ARG A 261 21.48 0.01 5.05
C ARG A 261 21.78 -0.99 6.17
N SER A 262 20.74 -1.49 6.84
CA SER A 262 20.86 -2.56 7.83
C SER A 262 21.71 -3.73 7.30
N PRO A 263 22.79 -4.16 8.00
CA PRO A 263 23.65 -5.24 7.53
C PRO A 263 22.92 -6.57 7.31
N PHE A 264 21.94 -6.88 8.15
CA PHE A 264 21.11 -8.08 7.98
C PHE A 264 20.27 -8.00 6.71
N LEU A 265 19.63 -6.85 6.48
CA LEU A 265 18.82 -6.61 5.29
C LEU A 265 19.67 -6.65 4.01
N GLN A 266 20.91 -6.18 4.06
CA GLN A 266 21.85 -6.29 2.94
C GLN A 266 22.18 -7.75 2.64
N LYS A 267 22.47 -8.58 3.67
CA LYS A 267 22.68 -10.03 3.49
C LYS A 267 21.44 -10.73 2.91
N MET A 268 20.24 -10.35 3.35
CA MET A 268 18.99 -10.85 2.77
C MET A 268 18.88 -10.48 1.29
N TYR A 269 19.15 -9.22 0.95
CA TYR A 269 19.08 -8.73 -0.42
C TYR A 269 20.11 -9.40 -1.33
N ASP A 270 21.35 -9.53 -0.88
CA ASP A 270 22.43 -10.19 -1.62
C ASP A 270 22.12 -11.66 -1.91
N ASN A 271 21.30 -12.31 -1.07
CA ASN A 271 20.88 -13.70 -1.30
C ASN A 271 19.93 -13.85 -2.48
N TYR A 272 19.28 -12.78 -2.96
CA TYR A 272 18.49 -12.82 -4.20
C TYR A 272 19.35 -13.14 -5.43
N LYS A 273 20.68 -13.02 -5.38
CA LYS A 273 21.55 -13.58 -6.43
C LYS A 273 21.32 -15.08 -6.66
N HIS A 274 20.87 -15.79 -5.63
CA HIS A 274 20.48 -17.21 -5.64
C HIS A 274 18.96 -17.39 -5.60
N PHE A 275 18.20 -16.49 -6.25
CA PHE A 275 16.74 -16.56 -6.30
C PHE A 275 16.27 -17.94 -6.78
N ASN A 276 15.49 -18.61 -5.94
CA ASN A 276 14.99 -19.95 -6.18
C ASN A 276 13.53 -19.90 -6.63
N ASN A 277 13.36 -19.83 -7.95
CA ASN A 277 12.06 -19.74 -8.59
C ASN A 277 11.20 -21.04 -8.50
N SER A 278 11.78 -22.11 -7.94
CA SER A 278 11.10 -23.40 -7.76
C SER A 278 10.54 -23.59 -6.35
N ASN A 279 10.86 -22.71 -5.40
CA ASN A 279 10.38 -22.79 -4.02
C ASN A 279 9.78 -21.45 -3.55
N TYR A 280 8.48 -21.44 -3.30
CA TYR A 280 7.71 -20.25 -2.93
C TYR A 280 8.26 -19.55 -1.67
N TYR A 281 8.78 -20.31 -0.71
CA TYR A 281 9.21 -19.78 0.59
C TYR A 281 10.71 -19.46 0.67
N ALA A 282 11.51 -19.86 -0.33
CA ALA A 282 12.97 -19.84 -0.23
C ALA A 282 13.52 -18.45 0.08
N ASN A 283 13.38 -17.49 -0.84
CA ASN A 283 13.89 -16.14 -0.65
C ASN A 283 12.98 -15.28 0.24
N SER A 284 11.67 -15.55 0.23
CA SER A 284 10.69 -14.76 0.99
C SER A 284 10.78 -15.00 2.50
N LEU A 285 10.96 -16.26 2.95
CA LEU A 285 10.84 -16.64 4.37
C LEU A 285 12.05 -17.42 4.90
N LYS A 286 12.63 -18.32 4.10
CA LYS A 286 13.70 -19.22 4.56
C LYS A 286 15.05 -18.54 4.62
N THR A 287 15.39 -17.68 3.67
CA THR A 287 16.65 -16.94 3.66
C THR A 287 16.85 -16.14 4.95
N ALA A 288 15.87 -15.31 5.34
CA ALA A 288 15.95 -14.54 6.58
C ALA A 288 16.07 -15.45 7.81
N TYR A 289 15.28 -16.52 7.86
CA TYR A 289 15.36 -17.50 8.93
C TYR A 289 16.75 -18.13 9.08
N TYR A 290 17.39 -18.56 7.99
CA TYR A 290 18.71 -19.18 8.05
C TYR A 290 19.80 -18.17 8.40
N LEU A 291 19.72 -16.93 7.89
CA LEU A 291 20.65 -15.86 8.28
C LEU A 291 20.57 -15.57 9.78
N TRP A 292 19.35 -15.45 10.33
CA TRP A 292 19.15 -15.27 11.77
C TRP A 292 19.57 -16.48 12.59
N LYS A 293 19.28 -17.70 12.13
CA LYS A 293 19.69 -18.92 12.84
C LYS A 293 21.21 -19.05 12.94
N ASN A 294 21.94 -18.54 11.94
CA ASN A 294 23.40 -18.54 11.93
C ASN A 294 24.00 -17.48 12.87
N ASP A 295 23.29 -16.37 13.11
CA ASP A 295 23.67 -15.33 14.07
C ASP A 295 22.42 -14.71 14.67
N THR A 296 21.99 -15.23 15.83
CA THR A 296 20.73 -14.83 16.47
C THR A 296 20.76 -13.42 17.04
N SER A 297 21.95 -12.81 17.16
CA SER A 297 22.14 -11.43 17.63
C SER A 297 21.96 -10.39 16.51
N SER A 298 21.97 -10.82 15.25
CA SER A 298 21.93 -9.94 14.07
C SER A 298 20.58 -9.24 13.83
N LEU A 299 19.53 -9.65 14.53
CA LEU A 299 18.16 -9.16 14.37
C LEU A 299 17.38 -9.28 15.67
N HIS A 300 16.58 -8.27 15.99
CA HIS A 300 15.61 -8.33 17.09
C HIS A 300 14.35 -9.08 16.64
N LEU A 301 13.91 -10.06 17.42
CA LEU A 301 12.84 -10.99 17.01
C LEU A 301 11.50 -10.67 17.68
N GLU A 302 10.45 -10.45 16.88
CA GLU A 302 9.09 -10.13 17.35
C GLU A 302 8.01 -11.09 16.81
N SER A 303 8.24 -12.41 16.95
CA SER A 303 7.36 -13.44 16.40
C SER A 303 5.93 -13.37 16.95
N GLU A 304 5.80 -13.42 18.28
CA GLU A 304 4.49 -13.46 18.95
C GLU A 304 3.72 -12.14 18.82
N ASN A 305 4.39 -11.04 18.49
CA ASN A 305 3.80 -9.72 18.40
C ASN A 305 3.49 -9.25 16.97
N PHE A 306 4.00 -9.95 15.95
CA PHE A 306 3.69 -9.71 14.54
C PHE A 306 2.80 -10.81 13.92
N TYR A 307 3.04 -12.09 14.23
CA TYR A 307 2.42 -13.21 13.50
C TYR A 307 1.42 -14.03 14.32
N ARG A 308 0.86 -13.44 15.40
CA ARG A 308 -0.20 -14.07 16.19
C ARG A 308 -1.48 -13.22 16.21
N PRO A 309 -2.63 -13.79 15.81
CA PRO A 309 -2.86 -15.17 15.39
C PRO A 309 -2.18 -15.51 14.05
N GLY A 310 -1.65 -16.74 13.95
CA GLY A 310 -1.06 -17.23 12.71
C GLY A 310 -2.13 -17.60 11.68
N TRP A 311 -1.71 -17.87 10.44
CA TRP A 311 -2.62 -18.22 9.32
C TRP A 311 -3.47 -19.48 9.54
N TRP A 312 -3.05 -20.36 10.45
CA TRP A 312 -3.78 -21.58 10.85
C TRP A 312 -4.71 -21.35 12.06
N GLN A 313 -4.74 -20.14 12.59
CA GLN A 313 -5.56 -19.70 13.73
C GLN A 313 -6.46 -18.54 13.32
N ASP A 314 -6.87 -18.51 12.04
CA ASP A 314 -7.71 -17.47 11.46
C ASP A 314 -9.10 -17.42 12.11
N ASP A 315 -9.58 -18.54 12.67
CA ASP A 315 -10.76 -18.64 13.52
C ASP A 315 -10.71 -17.69 14.74
N LEU A 316 -9.52 -17.43 15.30
CA LEU A 316 -9.32 -16.46 16.39
C LEU A 316 -9.65 -15.03 15.96
N LEU A 317 -9.55 -14.73 14.66
CA LEU A 317 -9.84 -13.41 14.07
C LEU A 317 -11.28 -13.32 13.56
N PHE A 318 -11.71 -14.32 12.79
CA PHE A 318 -12.94 -14.27 12.00
C PHE A 318 -14.18 -14.82 12.67
N VAL A 319 -14.02 -15.64 13.73
CA VAL A 319 -15.14 -16.37 14.34
C VAL A 319 -15.22 -16.08 15.83
N LYS A 320 -14.10 -16.15 16.53
CA LYS A 320 -14.05 -16.01 17.98
C LYS A 320 -13.87 -14.56 18.42
N THR A 321 -14.17 -14.32 19.69
CA THR A 321 -13.85 -13.10 20.44
C THR A 321 -12.87 -13.42 21.57
N GLY A 322 -12.29 -12.40 22.20
CA GLY A 322 -11.47 -12.56 23.40
C GLY A 322 -10.00 -12.91 23.16
N PHE A 323 -9.55 -12.97 21.92
CA PHE A 323 -8.11 -13.00 21.63
C PHE A 323 -7.47 -11.71 22.15
N LYS A 324 -6.33 -11.81 22.85
CA LYS A 324 -5.64 -10.67 23.47
C LYS A 324 -4.86 -9.83 22.45
N TRP A 325 -5.54 -9.34 21.41
CA TRP A 325 -4.92 -8.60 20.31
C TRP A 325 -4.21 -7.33 20.78
N ARG A 326 -4.70 -6.66 21.84
CA ARG A 326 -4.11 -5.42 22.37
C ARG A 326 -2.68 -5.56 22.87
N THR A 327 -2.18 -6.78 23.12
CA THR A 327 -0.80 -7.01 23.51
C THR A 327 0.16 -7.11 22.32
N LYS A 328 -0.36 -7.12 21.09
CA LYS A 328 0.41 -7.29 19.86
C LYS A 328 0.88 -5.95 19.31
N TYR A 329 1.95 -5.96 18.54
CA TYR A 329 2.38 -4.78 17.78
C TYR A 329 1.57 -4.66 16.50
N ALA A 330 1.42 -5.77 15.78
CA ALA A 330 0.60 -5.86 14.58
C ALA A 330 -0.18 -7.17 14.54
N VAL A 331 -1.22 -7.19 13.71
CA VAL A 331 -2.00 -8.39 13.41
C VAL A 331 -2.13 -8.51 11.90
N HIS A 332 -1.70 -9.63 11.35
CA HIS A 332 -1.97 -9.95 9.97
C HIS A 332 -3.44 -10.37 9.82
N VAL A 333 -4.20 -9.71 8.95
CA VAL A 333 -5.63 -9.97 8.83
C VAL A 333 -5.94 -11.18 7.93
N TRP A 334 -4.95 -11.73 7.22
CA TRP A 334 -5.08 -12.91 6.35
C TRP A 334 -6.21 -12.83 5.32
N SER A 335 -6.52 -11.62 4.85
CA SER A 335 -7.70 -11.31 4.01
C SER A 335 -7.81 -12.18 2.74
N LYS A 336 -6.67 -12.54 2.13
CA LYS A 336 -6.60 -13.38 0.93
C LYS A 336 -7.04 -14.83 1.16
N ARG A 337 -7.00 -15.33 2.40
CA ARG A 337 -7.43 -16.70 2.73
C ARG A 337 -8.94 -16.80 2.85
N ASP A 338 -9.58 -15.77 3.38
CA ASP A 338 -11.01 -15.79 3.68
C ASP A 338 -11.71 -14.47 3.35
N GLN A 339 -11.62 -14.07 2.08
CA GLN A 339 -12.24 -12.85 1.58
C GLN A 339 -13.78 -12.86 1.72
N HIS A 340 -14.40 -14.04 1.89
CA HIS A 340 -15.83 -14.19 2.06
C HIS A 340 -16.28 -13.73 3.45
N ARG A 341 -15.46 -13.92 4.49
CA ARG A 341 -15.74 -13.43 5.85
C ARG A 341 -15.38 -11.95 6.04
N MET A 342 -14.66 -11.34 5.10
CA MET A 342 -14.31 -9.91 5.18
C MET A 342 -15.54 -9.01 4.99
N PRO A 343 -15.68 -7.95 5.80
CA PRO A 343 -16.76 -6.99 5.66
C PRO A 343 -16.64 -6.28 4.32
N LYS A 344 -17.76 -6.22 3.57
CA LYS A 344 -17.78 -5.50 2.28
C LYS A 344 -17.91 -4.00 2.46
N THR A 345 -18.46 -3.57 3.60
CA THR A 345 -18.69 -2.17 3.93
C THR A 345 -18.35 -1.87 5.39
N LEU A 346 -18.15 -0.58 5.73
CA LEU A 346 -17.79 -0.14 7.07
C LEU A 346 -18.94 -0.25 8.09
N ASP A 347 -20.19 -0.24 7.66
CA ASP A 347 -21.35 -0.42 8.57
C ASP A 347 -21.42 -1.83 9.15
N VAL A 348 -20.97 -2.86 8.40
CA VAL A 348 -20.93 -4.25 8.88
C VAL A 348 -20.07 -4.36 10.15
N ILE A 349 -18.98 -3.60 10.26
CA ILE A 349 -18.08 -3.68 11.40
C ILE A 349 -18.74 -3.21 12.71
N ASP A 350 -19.82 -2.43 12.68
CA ASP A 350 -20.50 -1.94 13.88
C ASP A 350 -21.02 -3.09 14.74
N ASN A 351 -21.53 -4.14 14.09
CA ASN A 351 -22.15 -5.29 14.75
C ASN A 351 -21.37 -6.61 14.54
N TRP A 352 -20.23 -6.58 13.85
CA TRP A 352 -19.42 -7.78 13.60
C TRP A 352 -18.75 -8.29 14.88
N ASN A 353 -19.36 -9.27 15.54
CA ASN A 353 -18.93 -9.75 16.85
C ASN A 353 -17.80 -10.79 16.77
N THR A 354 -16.62 -10.33 16.33
CA THR A 354 -15.38 -11.12 16.20
C THR A 354 -14.20 -10.30 16.70
N THR A 355 -13.07 -10.94 16.98
CA THR A 355 -11.81 -10.26 17.31
C THR A 355 -11.43 -9.24 16.22
N LEU A 356 -11.53 -9.60 14.94
CA LEU A 356 -11.20 -8.68 13.86
C LEU A 356 -12.20 -7.51 13.79
N GLY A 357 -13.49 -7.76 14.05
CA GLY A 357 -14.48 -6.71 14.21
C GLY A 357 -14.14 -5.75 15.36
N GLU A 358 -13.67 -6.26 16.50
CA GLU A 358 -13.20 -5.43 17.63
C GLU A 358 -12.02 -4.53 17.23
N ILE A 359 -11.03 -5.11 16.53
CA ILE A 359 -9.86 -4.37 16.01
C ILE A 359 -10.33 -3.30 15.02
N PHE A 360 -11.17 -3.65 14.05
CA PHE A 360 -11.64 -2.72 13.02
C PHE A 360 -12.45 -1.57 13.60
N ARG A 361 -13.34 -1.83 14.57
CA ARG A 361 -14.03 -0.76 15.31
C ARG A 361 -13.05 0.09 16.10
N TYR A 362 -12.04 -0.52 16.74
CA TYR A 362 -11.04 0.23 17.49
C TYR A 362 -10.25 1.18 16.58
N ILE A 363 -9.81 0.71 15.42
CA ILE A 363 -9.12 1.55 14.44
C ILE A 363 -10.04 2.63 13.89
N TYR A 364 -11.26 2.28 13.46
CA TYR A 364 -12.11 3.25 12.79
C TYR A 364 -12.75 4.26 13.74
N TYR A 365 -13.21 3.81 14.92
CA TYR A 365 -14.00 4.60 15.87
C TYR A 365 -13.31 4.91 17.20
N GLY A 366 -12.16 4.31 17.49
CA GLY A 366 -11.50 4.43 18.80
C GLY A 366 -12.13 3.57 19.90
N VAL A 367 -13.13 2.73 19.59
CA VAL A 367 -13.80 1.84 20.55
C VAL A 367 -13.89 0.42 20.01
N SER A 368 -13.71 -0.59 20.84
CA SER A 368 -13.78 -2.01 20.41
C SER A 368 -15.15 -2.66 20.61
N ARG A 369 -16.00 -2.08 21.47
CA ARG A 369 -17.36 -2.59 21.75
C ARG A 369 -18.27 -2.48 20.52
N LEU A 370 -19.25 -3.37 20.44
CA LEU A 370 -20.30 -3.32 19.42
C LEU A 370 -21.04 -1.98 19.46
N ARG A 371 -21.49 -1.53 18.30
CA ARG A 371 -22.22 -0.28 18.10
C ARG A 371 -23.64 -0.59 17.62
N LYS A 372 -24.50 -1.04 18.55
CA LYS A 372 -25.92 -1.27 18.25
C LYS A 372 -26.64 0.08 18.07
N ASN A 373 -27.49 0.19 17.05
CA ASN A 373 -28.42 1.30 16.79
C ASN A 373 -27.77 2.63 16.40
N ARG A 374 -27.30 2.75 15.15
CA ARG A 374 -27.29 4.05 14.49
C ARG A 374 -28.62 4.20 13.77
N VAL A 375 -29.47 5.09 14.31
CA VAL A 375 -30.62 5.63 13.58
C VAL A 375 -30.09 6.52 12.47
#